data_AF-A0A7C7N0F5-F1
#
_entry.id   AF-A0A7C7N0F5-F1
#
_cell.length_a   1.000
_cell.length_b   1.000
_cell.length_c   1.000
_cell.angle_alpha   90.00
_cell.angle_beta   90.00
_cell.angle_gamma   90.00
#
_symmetry.space_group_name_H-M   'P 1'
#
loop_
_entity.id
_entity.type
_entity.pdbx_description
1 polymer ?
#
loop_
_entity_poly.entity_id
_entity_poly.type
_entity_poly.pdbx_seq_one_letter_code
_entity_poly.pdbx_strand_id
1 'polypeptide(L)'
;MPTFDGYDPLPAQRFSEAAEVSSQSWLCLAVSLDYPPIREAWGETAGWLAPAVDFADFKEQFGVFAPRLGLLVPALFVIDTSDRLLYCEVVNALDAKVDFNAAREVLLG
;
A
#
# COMPACT_ATOMS: atom_id res chain seq x y z
N MET A 1 15.18 -5.37 -3.53
CA MET A 1 14.63 -5.22 -2.17
C MET A 1 13.21 -4.69 -2.35
N PRO A 2 12.20 -5.07 -1.54
CA PRO A 2 10.87 -4.45 -1.61
C PRO A 2 10.98 -3.00 -1.14
N THR A 3 11.46 -2.15 -2.05
CA THR A 3 11.59 -0.71 -1.94
C THR A 3 10.75 -0.09 -3.02
N PHE A 4 10.25 1.11 -2.79
CA PHE A 4 9.57 1.88 -3.81
C PHE A 4 10.52 2.28 -4.95
N ASP A 5 11.81 2.38 -4.67
CA ASP A 5 12.85 2.43 -5.70
C ASP A 5 12.93 1.08 -6.43
N GLY A 6 12.26 0.98 -7.58
CA GLY A 6 12.10 -0.24 -8.38
C GLY A 6 10.69 -0.84 -8.37
N TYR A 7 9.76 -0.31 -7.58
CA TYR A 7 8.35 -0.71 -7.63
C TYR A 7 7.58 0.19 -8.59
N ASP A 8 7.00 -0.37 -9.65
CA ASP A 8 6.23 0.38 -10.65
C ASP A 8 4.99 1.06 -10.01
N PRO A 9 4.87 2.41 -10.03
CA PRO A 9 3.74 3.12 -9.44
C PRO A 9 2.48 3.11 -10.33
N LEU A 10 2.58 2.77 -11.62
CA LEU A 10 1.44 2.87 -12.56
C LEU A 10 0.22 2.02 -12.15
N PRO A 11 0.37 0.78 -11.64
CA PRO A 11 -0.77 0.02 -11.13
C PRO A 11 -1.46 0.70 -9.93
N ALA A 12 -0.68 1.33 -9.04
CA ALA A 12 -1.21 2.07 -7.88
C ALA A 12 -1.90 3.38 -8.30
N GLN A 13 -1.38 4.05 -9.32
CA GLN A 13 -2.00 5.23 -9.95
C GLN A 13 -3.38 4.89 -10.52
N ARG A 14 -3.49 3.80 -11.29
CA ARG A 14 -4.79 3.35 -11.82
C ARG A 14 -5.78 2.97 -10.71
N PHE A 15 -5.26 2.46 -9.59
CA PHE A 15 -6.08 2.16 -8.43
C PHE A 15 -6.61 3.43 -7.76
N SER A 16 -5.78 4.47 -7.58
CA SER A 16 -6.24 5.74 -6.99
C SER A 16 -7.25 6.44 -7.89
N GLU A 17 -7.04 6.43 -9.21
CA GLU A 17 -8.01 6.96 -10.19
C GLU A 17 -9.38 6.28 -10.06
N ALA A 18 -9.40 4.95 -9.85
CA ALA A 18 -10.64 4.21 -9.62
C ALA A 18 -11.28 4.55 -8.26
N ALA A 19 -10.46 4.82 -7.25
CA ALA A 19 -10.92 5.22 -5.93
C ALA A 19 -11.56 6.62 -5.93
N GLU A 20 -11.03 7.55 -6.74
CA GLU A 20 -11.56 8.92 -6.90
C GLU A 20 -12.94 8.98 -7.54
N VAL A 21 -13.25 8.07 -8.48
CA VAL A 21 -14.55 8.02 -9.17
C VAL A 21 -15.60 7.17 -8.44
N SER A 22 -15.22 6.55 -7.31
CA SER A 22 -16.14 5.72 -6.53
C SER A 22 -17.16 6.59 -5.78
N SER A 23 -18.26 5.98 -5.33
CA SER A 23 -19.30 6.68 -4.55
C SER A 23 -18.84 7.08 -3.14
N GLN A 24 -17.74 6.48 -2.66
CA GLN A 24 -17.14 6.74 -1.36
C GLN A 24 -15.82 7.49 -1.50
N SER A 25 -15.48 8.30 -0.49
CA SER A 25 -14.18 8.96 -0.44
C SER A 25 -13.15 8.00 0.15
N TRP A 26 -12.18 7.59 -0.66
CA TRP A 26 -11.09 6.72 -0.25
C TRP A 26 -9.79 7.50 -0.09
N LEU A 27 -9.00 7.12 0.90
CA LEU A 27 -7.65 7.64 1.11
C LEU A 27 -6.63 6.56 0.78
N CYS A 28 -5.77 6.84 -0.20
CA CYS A 28 -4.69 5.93 -0.59
C CYS A 28 -3.39 6.27 0.16
N LEU A 29 -2.84 5.31 0.91
CA LEU A 29 -1.65 5.47 1.76
C LEU A 29 -0.54 4.48 1.37
N ALA A 30 0.65 5.00 1.10
CA ALA A 30 1.84 4.23 0.75
C ALA A 30 2.81 4.17 1.95
N VAL A 31 2.94 3.00 2.55
CA VAL A 31 3.81 2.80 3.73
C VAL A 31 5.06 2.02 3.31
N SER A 32 6.24 2.59 3.58
CA SER A 32 7.54 1.97 3.33
C SER A 32 8.58 2.45 4.34
N LEU A 33 9.61 1.62 4.57
CA LEU A 33 10.83 1.97 5.31
C LEU A 33 11.84 2.77 4.49
N ASP A 34 11.53 3.06 3.22
CA ASP A 34 12.35 3.93 2.36
C ASP A 34 12.56 5.32 2.99
N TYR A 35 13.71 5.93 2.66
CA TYR A 35 13.98 7.30 3.08
C TYR A 35 13.05 8.29 2.34
N PRO A 36 12.72 9.46 2.92
CA PRO A 36 11.55 10.24 2.52
C PRO A 36 11.50 10.62 1.02
N PRO A 37 12.58 11.11 0.38
CA PRO A 37 12.59 11.37 -1.06
C PRO A 37 12.13 10.21 -1.97
N ILE A 38 12.51 8.96 -1.69
CA ILE A 38 12.02 7.80 -2.49
C ILE A 38 10.52 7.64 -2.28
N ARG A 39 10.09 7.68 -1.02
CA ARG A 39 8.70 7.43 -0.65
C ARG A 39 7.76 8.50 -1.20
N GLU A 40 8.16 9.77 -1.10
CA GLU A 40 7.42 10.92 -1.61
C GLU A 40 7.32 10.91 -3.13
N ALA A 41 8.44 10.66 -3.85
CA ALA A 41 8.43 10.61 -5.31
C ALA A 41 7.55 9.46 -5.84
N TRP A 42 7.60 8.29 -5.19
CA TRP A 42 6.73 7.18 -5.54
C TRP A 42 5.26 7.49 -5.27
N GLY A 43 4.96 8.03 -4.08
CA GLY A 43 3.60 8.41 -3.69
C GLY A 43 3.00 9.46 -4.62
N GLU A 44 3.77 10.49 -4.98
CA GLU A 44 3.36 11.52 -5.95
C GLU A 44 2.98 10.91 -7.30
N THR A 45 3.81 10.01 -7.83
CA THR A 45 3.54 9.35 -9.11
C THR A 45 2.33 8.43 -9.02
N ALA A 46 2.17 7.74 -7.90
CA ALA A 46 1.05 6.85 -7.64
C ALA A 46 -0.26 7.60 -7.31
N GLY A 47 -0.23 8.90 -7.01
CA GLY A 47 -1.40 9.62 -6.47
C GLY A 47 -1.75 9.24 -5.02
N TRP A 48 -0.78 8.75 -4.25
CA TRP A 48 -0.95 8.27 -2.88
C TRP A 48 -0.21 9.15 -1.88
N LEU A 49 -0.76 9.33 -0.68
CA LEU A 49 0.01 9.96 0.41
C LEU A 49 1.03 8.96 0.95
N ALA A 50 2.23 9.44 1.25
CA ALA A 50 3.35 8.58 1.62
C ALA A 50 3.93 8.97 2.99
N PRO A 51 3.12 8.88 4.08
CA PRO A 51 3.48 9.42 5.37
C PRO A 51 4.70 8.71 5.97
N ALA A 52 5.44 9.44 6.81
CA ALA A 52 6.34 8.79 7.75
C ALA A 52 5.50 8.05 8.79
N VAL A 53 5.79 6.77 9.00
CA VAL A 53 5.16 5.96 10.04
C VAL A 53 6.14 5.75 11.18
N ASP A 54 5.63 5.76 12.42
CA ASP A 54 6.41 5.24 13.54
C ASP A 54 6.51 3.72 13.38
N PHE A 55 7.71 3.26 13.07
CA PHE A 55 7.97 1.84 12.83
C PHE A 55 7.72 0.99 14.08
N ALA A 56 7.95 1.53 15.28
CA ALA A 56 7.76 0.78 16.52
C ALA A 56 6.28 0.38 16.68
N ASP A 57 5.38 1.28 16.32
CA ASP A 57 3.93 1.09 16.41
C ASP A 57 3.39 0.29 15.20
N PHE A 58 3.87 0.59 14.00
CA PHE A 58 3.34 -0.02 12.76
C PHE A 58 3.68 -1.51 12.61
N LYS A 59 4.88 -1.93 13.04
CA LYS A 59 5.39 -3.29 12.79
C LYS A 59 4.51 -4.40 13.40
N GLU A 60 3.75 -4.10 14.45
CA GLU A 60 2.93 -5.09 15.17
C GLU A 60 1.46 -5.12 14.72
N GLN A 61 0.98 -4.05 14.07
CA GLN A 61 -0.45 -3.89 13.78
C GLN A 61 -0.90 -4.62 12.51
N PHE A 62 -0.05 -4.66 11.47
CA PHE A 62 -0.43 -5.18 10.15
C PHE A 62 0.19 -6.55 9.80
N GLY A 63 1.10 -7.07 10.63
CA GLY A 63 1.70 -8.39 10.43
C GLY A 63 2.60 -8.52 9.19
N VAL A 64 2.98 -7.40 8.56
CA VAL A 64 3.79 -7.38 7.32
C VAL A 64 5.28 -7.19 7.56
N PHE A 65 5.72 -7.03 8.82
CA PHE A 65 7.14 -6.91 9.12
C PHE A 65 7.83 -8.28 9.13
N ALA A 66 8.88 -8.46 8.32
CA ALA A 66 9.72 -9.65 8.30
C ALA A 66 10.99 -9.43 9.15
N PRO A 67 11.03 -9.91 10.42
CA PRO A 67 12.07 -9.51 11.37
C PRO A 67 13.46 -9.97 10.99
N ARG A 68 13.56 -11.13 10.33
CA ARG A 68 14.83 -11.70 9.85
C ARG A 68 15.51 -10.84 8.77
N LEU A 69 14.72 -10.01 8.09
CA LEU A 69 15.18 -9.19 6.97
C LEU A 69 15.18 -7.70 7.30
N GLY A 70 14.43 -7.29 8.34
CA GLY A 70 14.30 -5.89 8.69
C GLY A 70 13.48 -5.09 7.67
N LEU A 71 12.52 -5.72 7.00
CA LEU A 71 11.73 -5.13 5.91
C LEU A 71 10.24 -5.37 6.10
N LEU A 72 9.42 -4.52 5.46
CA LEU A 72 8.00 -4.79 5.26
C LEU A 72 7.84 -5.64 3.98
N VAL A 73 7.05 -6.71 4.04
CA VAL A 73 6.68 -7.47 2.86
C VAL A 73 5.60 -6.72 2.07
N PRO A 74 5.54 -6.84 0.73
CA PRO A 74 4.49 -6.20 -0.04
C PRO A 74 3.09 -6.66 0.41
N ALA A 75 2.20 -5.71 0.63
CA ALA A 75 0.85 -5.99 1.07
C ALA A 75 -0.10 -4.88 0.63
N LEU A 76 -1.39 -5.21 0.50
CA LEU A 76 -2.46 -4.30 0.13
C LEU A 76 -3.67 -4.56 1.01
N PHE A 77 -4.17 -3.51 1.63
CA PHE A 77 -5.34 -3.55 2.50
C PHE A 77 -6.36 -2.52 2.00
N VAL A 78 -7.63 -2.90 1.98
CA VAL A 78 -8.76 -1.97 1.82
C VAL A 78 -9.57 -2.03 3.10
N ILE A 79 -9.70 -0.88 3.76
CA ILE A 79 -10.34 -0.74 5.07
C ILE A 79 -11.43 0.31 4.95
N ASP A 80 -12.66 -0.02 5.36
CA ASP A 80 -13.79 0.90 5.32
C ASP A 80 -13.76 1.93 6.47
N THR A 81 -14.71 2.86 6.46
CA THR A 81 -14.84 3.91 7.48
C THR A 81 -15.27 3.41 8.86
N SER A 82 -15.60 2.12 8.99
CA SER A 82 -15.96 1.43 10.24
C SER A 82 -14.81 0.53 10.73
N ASP A 83 -13.58 0.75 10.25
CA ASP A 83 -12.38 -0.02 10.55
C ASP A 83 -12.51 -1.52 10.17
N ARG A 84 -13.32 -1.84 9.16
CA ARG A 84 -13.46 -3.22 8.67
C ARG A 84 -12.56 -3.48 7.48
N LEU A 85 -11.83 -4.59 7.56
CA LEU A 85 -10.99 -5.08 6.48
C LEU A 85 -11.86 -5.69 5.37
N LEU A 86 -11.97 -4.99 4.25
CA LEU A 86 -12.74 -5.44 3.07
C LEU A 86 -11.89 -6.29 2.12
N TYR A 87 -10.59 -5.98 2.02
CA TYR A 87 -9.62 -6.72 1.22
C TYR A 87 -8.28 -6.81 1.95
N CYS A 88 -7.62 -7.95 1.85
CA CYS A 88 -6.30 -8.19 2.42
C CYS A 88 -5.49 -9.08 1.50
N GLU A 89 -4.32 -8.60 1.12
CA GLU A 89 -3.33 -9.36 0.40
C GLU A 89 -1.96 -9.14 1.05
N VAL A 90 -1.31 -10.23 1.42
CA VAL A 90 0.08 -10.25 1.88
C VAL A 90 0.80 -11.25 0.97
N VAL A 91 1.74 -10.76 0.17
CA VAL A 91 2.38 -11.63 -0.82
C VAL A 91 3.34 -12.61 -0.15
N ASN A 92 3.50 -13.80 -0.74
CA ASN A 92 4.34 -14.87 -0.21
C ASN A 92 5.82 -14.78 -0.61
N ALA A 93 6.19 -13.80 -1.45
CA ALA A 93 7.55 -13.59 -1.94
C ALA A 93 7.90 -12.08 -1.98
N LEU A 94 9.14 -11.73 -1.63
CA LEU A 94 9.56 -10.33 -1.49
C LEU A 94 9.59 -9.53 -2.81
N ASP A 95 9.67 -10.23 -3.93
CA ASP A 95 9.68 -9.70 -5.28
C ASP A 95 8.31 -9.82 -5.98
N ALA A 96 7.33 -10.43 -5.32
CA ALA A 96 5.96 -10.45 -5.80
C ALA A 96 5.31 -9.06 -5.65
N LYS A 97 4.34 -8.80 -6.52
CA LYS A 97 3.53 -7.58 -6.53
C LYS A 97 2.13 -7.91 -6.02
N VAL A 98 1.50 -6.94 -5.37
CA VAL A 98 0.09 -7.03 -4.99
C VAL A 98 -0.81 -6.92 -6.22
N ASP A 99 -2.01 -7.50 -6.16
CA ASP A 99 -3.01 -7.41 -7.22
C ASP A 99 -3.97 -6.23 -6.99
N PHE A 100 -3.60 -5.08 -7.56
CA PHE A 100 -4.45 -3.89 -7.55
C PHE A 100 -5.79 -4.09 -8.26
N ASN A 101 -5.89 -5.01 -9.24
CA ASN A 101 -7.18 -5.24 -9.91
C ASN A 101 -8.14 -5.97 -8.97
N ALA A 102 -7.66 -6.98 -8.24
CA ALA A 102 -8.46 -7.70 -7.27
C ALA A 102 -9.00 -6.77 -6.16
N ALA A 103 -8.13 -5.89 -5.63
CA ALA A 103 -8.55 -4.88 -4.66
C ALA A 103 -9.53 -3.85 -5.24
N ARG A 104 -9.38 -3.47 -6.51
CA ARG A 104 -10.25 -2.48 -7.16
C ARG A 104 -11.69 -2.96 -7.29
N GLU A 105 -11.91 -4.25 -7.53
CA GLU A 105 -13.27 -4.80 -7.60
C GLU A 105 -14.03 -4.64 -6.26
N VAL A 106 -13.31 -4.57 -5.13
CA VAL A 106 -13.89 -4.29 -3.80
C VAL A 106 -14.28 -2.82 -3.63
N LEU A 107 -13.58 -1.89 -4.30
CA LEU A 107 -13.92 -0.47 -4.27
C LEU A 107 -15.15 -0.13 -5.12
N LEU A 108 -15.40 -0.90 -6.18
CA LEU A 108 -16.44 -0.64 -7.18
C LEU A 108 -17.74 -1.44 -6.95
N GLY A 109 -17.69 -2.51 -6.15
CA GLY A 109 -18.84 -3.32 -5.75
C GLY A 109 -19.63 -2.73 -4.60
#